data_AF-A0A0F8UFM5-F1
#
_entry.id   AF-A0A0F8UFM5-F1
#
_cell.length_a   1.000
_cell.length_b   1.000
_cell.length_c   1.000
_cell.angle_alpha   90.00
_cell.angle_beta   90.00
_cell.angle_gamma   90.00
#
_symmetry.space_group_name_H-M   'P 1'
#
loop_
_entity.id
_entity.type
_entity.pdbx_description
1 polymer ?
#
loop_
_entity_poly.entity_id
_entity_poly.type
_entity_poly.pdbx_seq_one_letter_code
_entity_poly.pdbx_strand_id
1 'polypeptide(L)'
;MVKKYTSMAYAKADDMLFGNSKYPVKAGLGLEIGAGYTTPELNYAPRPQAGKSKDKLIKEYERITTDAMARMVQIGAPSIVLETEHVEQMSNNPDWGGAVAHAQKTIMEEYHDEYGIKCALRHTIGDIREDRDYLQLRGDKYTTFMEAFEQCAQNGADMLSVESMGGKEVFDYSILRNDTAGILFGIGVLGSMDMEMIWSDIADIAKKNGVVAAGDTDCAQANTAMFIAGGLLDKNLAHTTAIVARAISASRSLCAYEAGATGPGKDCGYENTIIKSISGVPIAQEGKTSTCAHSDVMGNLTMQCCDLWSNESVEYHGEFGGTTVQCWSETLAYDCSMMNTALKLGKGKDLRDILTLSDKYRDPQGYVLAYDNAYKVGQAIAKDGNNNYLRSKNAAIECCNIVEEGINSGKLRLTRFETNALAKVKADLVALTDDAEKFMSESLTKYKQEVAVFRPENYGL
;
A
#
# COMPACT_ATOMS: atom_id res chain seq x y z
N MET A 1 -5.71 16.87 -16.48
CA MET A 1 -5.26 17.38 -15.16
C MET A 1 -6.16 16.74 -14.12
N VAL A 2 -5.57 15.98 -13.19
CA VAL A 2 -6.30 15.22 -12.17
C VAL A 2 -6.89 16.13 -11.09
N LYS A 3 -7.90 15.67 -10.36
CA LYS A 3 -8.52 16.46 -9.28
C LYS A 3 -7.75 16.24 -7.98
N LYS A 4 -7.12 17.31 -7.47
CA LYS A 4 -6.33 17.28 -6.23
C LYS A 4 -7.18 17.38 -4.97
N TYR A 5 -6.76 16.71 -3.90
CA TYR A 5 -7.39 16.86 -2.58
C TYR A 5 -6.82 18.08 -1.84
N THR A 6 -7.69 19.03 -1.49
CA THR A 6 -7.32 20.24 -0.74
C THR A 6 -8.03 20.33 0.61
N SER A 7 -8.60 19.22 1.09
CA SER A 7 -9.34 19.13 2.35
C SER A 7 -9.39 17.69 2.83
N MET A 8 -9.59 17.50 4.14
CA MET A 8 -9.77 16.18 4.76
C MET A 8 -11.17 15.61 4.45
N ALA A 9 -11.27 14.28 4.36
CA ALA A 9 -12.57 13.60 4.25
C ALA A 9 -13.32 13.55 5.58
N TYR A 10 -12.58 13.40 6.68
CA TYR A 10 -13.13 13.35 8.04
C TYR A 10 -12.97 14.71 8.74
N ALA A 11 -13.88 15.02 9.67
CA ALA A 11 -13.81 16.28 10.42
C ALA A 11 -12.74 16.26 11.52
N LYS A 12 -12.47 15.08 12.07
CA LYS A 12 -11.46 14.81 13.10
C LYS A 12 -10.99 13.37 13.00
N ALA A 13 -9.79 13.10 13.50
CA ALA A 13 -9.21 11.75 13.53
C ALA A 13 -10.10 10.72 14.23
N ASP A 14 -10.80 11.12 15.29
CA ASP A 14 -11.69 10.24 16.07
C ASP A 14 -12.87 9.67 15.27
N ASP A 15 -13.19 10.24 14.09
CA ASP A 15 -14.24 9.72 13.20
C ASP A 15 -13.74 8.57 12.32
N MET A 16 -12.43 8.31 12.28
CA MET A 16 -11.83 7.20 11.55
C MET A 16 -11.91 5.91 12.35
N LEU A 17 -12.32 4.82 11.70
CA LEU A 17 -12.52 3.53 12.33
C LEU A 17 -12.35 2.40 11.31
N PHE A 18 -11.85 1.25 11.76
CA PHE A 18 -11.78 0.06 10.91
C PHE A 18 -13.16 -0.39 10.42
N GLY A 19 -13.18 -0.99 9.23
CA GLY A 19 -14.37 -1.45 8.53
C GLY A 19 -15.32 -0.34 8.07
N ASN A 20 -15.00 0.93 8.31
CA ASN A 20 -15.84 2.08 7.98
C ASN A 20 -15.04 3.10 7.16
N SER A 21 -15.49 3.36 5.94
CA SER A 21 -14.97 4.42 5.08
C SER A 21 -16.07 5.41 4.72
N LYS A 22 -15.71 6.64 4.34
CA LYS A 22 -16.69 7.65 3.91
C LYS A 22 -17.29 7.31 2.55
N TYR A 23 -16.52 6.63 1.71
CA TYR A 23 -16.91 6.19 0.37
C TYR A 23 -16.70 4.68 0.24
N PRO A 24 -17.63 3.85 0.73
CA PRO A 24 -17.54 2.39 0.59
C PRO A 24 -17.55 1.95 -0.88
N VAL A 25 -16.93 0.81 -1.16
CA VAL A 25 -16.77 0.26 -2.51
C VAL A 25 -17.52 -1.06 -2.62
N LYS A 26 -18.27 -1.26 -3.70
CA LYS A 26 -18.85 -2.56 -4.05
C LYS A 26 -17.90 -3.28 -5.00
N ALA A 27 -17.58 -4.53 -4.71
CA ALA A 27 -16.68 -5.34 -5.52
C ALA A 27 -17.12 -6.81 -5.50
N GLY A 28 -16.82 -7.53 -6.58
CA GLY A 28 -17.01 -8.97 -6.67
C GLY A 28 -18.42 -9.47 -6.36
N LEU A 29 -18.47 -10.62 -5.69
CA LEU A 29 -19.66 -11.40 -5.42
C LEU A 29 -20.24 -10.99 -4.07
N GLY A 30 -21.11 -9.98 -4.08
CA GLY A 30 -21.88 -9.55 -2.91
C GLY A 30 -21.10 -8.81 -1.82
N LEU A 31 -19.85 -8.40 -2.09
CA LEU A 31 -18.98 -7.73 -1.12
C LEU A 31 -19.11 -6.20 -1.17
N GLU A 32 -19.08 -5.56 -0.01
CA GLU A 32 -19.04 -4.10 0.16
C GLU A 32 -17.95 -3.73 1.16
N ILE A 33 -16.92 -3.02 0.72
CA ILE A 33 -15.68 -2.75 1.48
C ILE A 33 -15.77 -1.36 2.11
N GLY A 34 -15.45 -1.26 3.41
CA GLY A 34 -15.63 -0.04 4.20
C GLY A 34 -17.09 0.23 4.60
N ALA A 35 -17.97 -0.76 4.46
CA ALA A 35 -19.42 -0.66 4.66
C ALA A 35 -19.89 -1.12 6.07
N GLY A 36 -19.09 -0.90 7.09
CA GLY A 36 -19.40 -1.26 8.49
C GLY A 36 -18.90 -2.64 8.93
N TYR A 37 -17.96 -3.23 8.19
CA TYR A 37 -17.27 -4.47 8.55
C TYR A 37 -15.90 -4.55 7.87
N THR A 38 -14.96 -5.24 8.51
CA THR A 38 -13.67 -5.62 7.95
C THR A 38 -13.75 -7.00 7.30
N THR A 39 -12.91 -7.21 6.28
CA THR A 39 -12.83 -8.47 5.53
C THR A 39 -11.37 -8.92 5.42
N PRO A 40 -11.06 -10.21 5.61
CA PRO A 40 -9.70 -10.71 5.39
C PRO A 40 -9.34 -10.65 3.91
N GLU A 41 -8.13 -10.20 3.60
CA GLU A 41 -7.53 -10.24 2.26
C GLU A 41 -6.34 -11.21 2.30
N LEU A 42 -6.44 -12.34 1.62
CA LEU A 42 -5.39 -13.35 1.62
C LEU A 42 -4.51 -13.16 0.39
N ASN A 43 -3.20 -13.02 0.62
CA ASN A 43 -2.16 -13.05 -0.39
C ASN A 43 -1.36 -14.36 -0.34
N TYR A 44 -0.77 -14.70 -1.49
CA TYR A 44 -0.05 -15.95 -1.70
C TYR A 44 0.94 -15.86 -2.86
N ALA A 45 2.03 -16.62 -2.76
CA ALA A 45 3.00 -16.81 -3.83
C ALA A 45 2.97 -18.27 -4.32
N PRO A 46 2.91 -18.52 -5.65
CA PRO A 46 2.98 -19.87 -6.18
C PRO A 46 4.38 -20.43 -5.98
N ARG A 47 4.51 -21.76 -5.82
CA ARG A 47 5.84 -22.38 -5.71
C ARG A 47 6.64 -22.17 -7.00
N PRO A 48 7.98 -22.03 -6.94
CA PRO A 48 8.81 -21.72 -8.11
C PRO A 48 8.61 -22.62 -9.34
N GLN A 49 8.31 -23.91 -9.13
CA GLN A 49 8.06 -24.86 -10.22
C GLN A 49 6.76 -24.61 -11.01
N ALA A 50 5.81 -23.88 -10.43
CA ALA A 50 4.54 -23.55 -11.06
C ALA A 50 4.71 -22.49 -12.17
N GLY A 51 5.65 -21.56 -12.01
CA GLY A 51 5.95 -20.51 -13.00
C GLY A 51 6.59 -21.00 -14.31
N LYS A 52 6.83 -22.32 -14.46
CA LYS A 52 7.48 -22.89 -15.66
C LYS A 52 6.57 -22.95 -16.89
N SER A 53 5.25 -22.88 -16.73
CA SER A 53 4.29 -22.86 -17.84
C SER A 53 2.95 -22.30 -17.38
N LYS A 54 2.20 -21.71 -18.32
CA LYS A 54 0.85 -21.19 -18.09
C LYS A 54 -0.05 -22.19 -17.35
N ASP A 55 -0.14 -23.43 -17.84
CA ASP A 55 -1.01 -24.46 -17.26
C ASP A 55 -0.65 -24.81 -15.81
N LYS A 56 0.65 -24.85 -15.49
CA LYS A 56 1.10 -25.15 -14.12
C LYS A 56 0.77 -24.01 -13.17
N LEU A 57 0.88 -22.78 -13.65
CA LEU A 57 0.55 -21.59 -12.89
C LEU A 57 -0.95 -21.53 -12.60
N ILE A 58 -1.80 -21.76 -13.61
CA ILE A 58 -3.26 -21.86 -13.46
C ILE A 58 -3.61 -22.94 -12.43
N LYS A 59 -3.07 -24.16 -12.58
CA LYS A 59 -3.36 -25.28 -11.66
C LYS A 59 -2.91 -25.02 -10.23
N GLU A 60 -1.85 -24.24 -10.02
CA GLU A 60 -1.41 -23.86 -8.69
C GLU A 60 -2.38 -22.86 -8.04
N TYR A 61 -2.80 -21.84 -8.80
CA TYR A 61 -3.76 -20.85 -8.31
C TYR A 61 -5.17 -21.43 -8.11
N GLU A 62 -5.59 -22.41 -8.92
CA GLU A 62 -6.83 -23.17 -8.65
C GLU A 62 -6.80 -23.86 -7.28
N ARG A 63 -5.67 -24.48 -6.91
CA ARG A 63 -5.51 -25.15 -5.61
C ARG A 63 -5.53 -24.15 -4.47
N ILE A 64 -4.79 -23.05 -4.61
CA ILE A 64 -4.75 -21.95 -3.65
C ILE A 64 -6.17 -21.43 -3.39
N THR A 65 -6.92 -21.12 -4.45
CA THR A 65 -8.29 -20.59 -4.35
C THR A 65 -9.23 -21.63 -3.72
N THR A 66 -9.17 -22.89 -4.16
CA THR A 66 -10.00 -23.96 -3.59
C THR A 66 -9.73 -24.12 -2.09
N ASP A 67 -8.46 -24.18 -1.69
CA ASP A 67 -8.06 -24.38 -0.30
C ASP A 67 -8.53 -23.22 0.59
N ALA A 68 -8.35 -21.97 0.14
CA ALA A 68 -8.77 -20.77 0.85
C ALA A 68 -10.30 -20.72 0.99
N MET A 69 -11.05 -20.88 -0.11
CA MET A 69 -12.51 -20.84 -0.08
C MET A 69 -13.10 -21.96 0.79
N ALA A 70 -12.56 -23.19 0.68
CA ALA A 70 -12.95 -24.31 1.52
C ALA A 70 -12.76 -23.99 3.01
N ARG A 71 -11.61 -23.39 3.36
CA ARG A 71 -11.31 -23.02 4.73
C ARG A 71 -12.30 -22.00 5.28
N MET A 72 -12.58 -20.95 4.52
CA MET A 72 -13.48 -19.87 4.96
C MET A 72 -14.89 -20.39 5.25
N VAL A 73 -15.42 -21.28 4.42
CA VAL A 73 -16.72 -21.91 4.65
C VAL A 73 -16.69 -22.84 5.88
N GLN A 74 -15.64 -23.66 6.04
CA GLN A 74 -15.52 -24.58 7.17
C GLN A 74 -15.49 -23.89 8.54
N ILE A 75 -14.90 -22.70 8.62
CA ILE A 75 -14.85 -21.90 9.86
C ILE A 75 -16.02 -20.91 10.00
N GLY A 76 -16.92 -20.84 9.01
CA GLY A 76 -18.07 -19.95 9.01
C GLY A 76 -17.73 -18.47 8.84
N ALA A 77 -16.64 -18.13 8.14
CA ALA A 77 -16.28 -16.75 7.85
C ALA A 77 -17.21 -16.17 6.76
N PRO A 78 -17.76 -14.95 6.92
CA PRO A 78 -18.80 -14.43 6.04
C PRO A 78 -18.26 -13.84 4.73
N SER A 79 -16.96 -13.55 4.66
CA SER A 79 -16.36 -12.90 3.50
C SER A 79 -14.85 -13.12 3.40
N ILE A 80 -14.31 -13.07 2.18
CA ILE A 80 -12.87 -13.06 1.91
C ILE A 80 -12.54 -12.28 0.62
N VAL A 81 -11.41 -11.58 0.61
CA VAL A 81 -10.76 -11.13 -0.61
C VAL A 81 -9.56 -12.04 -0.88
N LEU A 82 -9.38 -12.46 -2.12
CA LEU A 82 -8.15 -13.13 -2.56
C LEU A 82 -7.36 -12.12 -3.39
N GLU A 83 -6.11 -11.91 -3.05
CA GLU A 83 -5.20 -11.09 -3.85
C GLU A 83 -4.15 -11.97 -4.51
N THR A 84 -4.03 -11.82 -5.83
CA THR A 84 -2.99 -12.46 -6.63
C THR A 84 -2.01 -11.41 -7.10
N GLU A 85 -0.86 -11.36 -6.44
CA GLU A 85 0.29 -10.62 -6.94
C GLU A 85 0.93 -11.37 -8.11
N HIS A 86 1.10 -10.66 -9.22
CA HIS A 86 1.67 -11.25 -10.42
C HIS A 86 3.15 -11.58 -10.20
N VAL A 87 3.51 -12.85 -10.43
CA VAL A 87 4.88 -13.15 -10.84
C VAL A 87 5.14 -12.50 -12.20
N GLU A 88 6.39 -12.14 -12.47
CA GLU A 88 6.78 -11.36 -13.66
C GLU A 88 6.22 -11.93 -14.98
N GLN A 89 6.13 -13.26 -15.12
CA GLN A 89 5.65 -13.90 -16.35
C GLN A 89 4.17 -13.62 -16.62
N MET A 90 3.34 -13.39 -15.58
CA MET A 90 1.92 -13.10 -15.72
C MET A 90 1.68 -11.71 -16.31
N SER A 91 2.50 -10.72 -15.93
CA SER A 91 2.39 -9.35 -16.48
C SER A 91 3.05 -9.23 -17.85
N ASN A 92 4.20 -9.89 -18.08
CA ASN A 92 4.86 -9.87 -19.40
C ASN A 92 4.09 -10.68 -20.47
N ASN A 93 3.20 -11.59 -20.05
CA ASN A 93 2.30 -12.32 -20.94
C ASN A 93 0.86 -12.09 -20.46
N PRO A 94 0.21 -10.98 -20.85
CA PRO A 94 -1.10 -10.57 -20.31
C PRO A 94 -2.17 -11.68 -20.28
N ASP A 95 -2.17 -12.58 -21.27
CA ASP A 95 -3.12 -13.70 -21.36
C ASP A 95 -2.90 -14.79 -20.29
N TRP A 96 -1.73 -14.81 -19.63
CA TRP A 96 -1.46 -15.70 -18.50
C TRP A 96 -2.15 -15.18 -17.24
N GLY A 97 -2.00 -13.89 -16.93
CA GLY A 97 -2.71 -13.23 -15.84
C GLY A 97 -4.22 -13.36 -15.99
N GLY A 98 -4.74 -13.04 -17.19
CA GLY A 98 -6.17 -13.19 -17.49
C GLY A 98 -6.69 -14.62 -17.31
N ALA A 99 -5.94 -15.64 -17.74
CA ALA A 99 -6.35 -17.04 -17.57
C ALA A 99 -6.33 -17.49 -16.10
N VAL A 100 -5.38 -16.99 -15.30
CA VAL A 100 -5.37 -17.21 -13.84
C VAL A 100 -6.59 -16.54 -13.20
N ALA A 101 -6.88 -15.28 -13.54
CA ALA A 101 -8.05 -14.55 -13.03
C ALA A 101 -9.34 -15.35 -13.26
N HIS A 102 -9.52 -15.86 -14.48
CA HIS A 102 -10.68 -16.64 -14.86
C HIS A 102 -10.83 -17.93 -14.06
N ALA A 103 -9.75 -18.69 -13.91
CA ALA A 103 -9.77 -19.95 -13.18
C ALA A 103 -10.09 -19.74 -11.69
N GLN A 104 -9.50 -18.71 -11.07
CA GLN A 104 -9.79 -18.37 -9.67
C GLN A 104 -11.23 -17.90 -9.51
N LYS A 105 -11.70 -16.98 -10.37
CA LYS A 105 -13.06 -16.45 -10.31
C LYS A 105 -14.12 -17.54 -10.45
N THR A 106 -13.93 -18.50 -11.35
CA THR A 106 -14.83 -19.66 -11.52
C THR A 106 -15.04 -20.41 -10.21
N ILE A 107 -13.97 -20.71 -9.48
CA ILE A 107 -14.08 -21.40 -8.18
C ILE A 107 -14.77 -20.50 -7.16
N MET A 108 -14.44 -19.20 -7.13
CA MET A 108 -15.08 -18.26 -6.20
C MET A 108 -16.59 -18.15 -6.44
N GLU A 109 -17.04 -18.18 -7.69
CA GLU A 109 -18.46 -18.21 -8.07
C GLU A 109 -19.15 -19.47 -7.58
N GLU A 110 -18.53 -20.66 -7.74
CA GLU A 110 -19.08 -21.92 -7.21
C GLU A 110 -19.32 -21.86 -5.69
N TYR A 111 -18.34 -21.37 -4.93
CA TYR A 111 -18.47 -21.25 -3.48
C TYR A 111 -19.48 -20.18 -3.05
N HIS A 112 -19.55 -19.07 -3.78
CA HIS A 112 -20.56 -18.03 -3.53
C HIS A 112 -21.97 -18.58 -3.79
N ASP A 113 -22.19 -19.30 -4.88
CA ASP A 113 -23.50 -19.85 -5.24
C ASP A 113 -23.95 -20.96 -4.29
N GLU A 114 -23.03 -21.81 -3.82
CA GLU A 114 -23.34 -22.91 -2.91
C GLU A 114 -23.55 -22.43 -1.46
N TYR A 115 -22.70 -21.51 -0.96
CA TYR A 115 -22.64 -21.17 0.46
C TYR A 115 -23.02 -19.71 0.79
N GLY A 116 -23.14 -18.84 -0.22
CA GLY A 116 -23.42 -17.41 -0.03
C GLY A 116 -22.26 -16.61 0.56
N ILE A 117 -21.04 -17.14 0.56
CA ILE A 117 -19.85 -16.42 1.05
C ILE A 117 -19.54 -15.23 0.14
N LYS A 118 -19.39 -14.04 0.72
CA LYS A 118 -19.07 -12.83 -0.05
C LYS A 118 -17.59 -12.79 -0.41
N CYS A 119 -17.25 -12.54 -1.67
CA CYS A 119 -15.83 -12.50 -2.03
C CYS A 119 -15.52 -11.61 -3.22
N ALA A 120 -14.26 -11.18 -3.31
CA ALA A 120 -13.73 -10.43 -4.45
C ALA A 120 -12.29 -10.85 -4.74
N LEU A 121 -11.89 -10.75 -6.01
CA LEU A 121 -10.55 -11.09 -6.48
C LEU A 121 -9.79 -9.79 -6.84
N ARG A 122 -8.67 -9.54 -6.16
CA ARG A 122 -7.72 -8.49 -6.55
C ARG A 122 -6.61 -9.11 -7.38
N HIS A 123 -6.29 -8.48 -8.50
CA HIS A 123 -5.06 -8.77 -9.25
C HIS A 123 -4.12 -7.56 -9.17
N THR A 124 -2.92 -7.81 -8.66
CA THR A 124 -1.87 -6.81 -8.54
C THR A 124 -0.84 -7.06 -9.64
N ILE A 125 -0.93 -6.26 -10.70
CA ILE A 125 -0.09 -6.38 -11.88
C ILE A 125 1.31 -5.91 -11.50
N GLY A 126 2.32 -6.76 -11.72
CA GLY A 126 3.72 -6.36 -11.52
C GLY A 126 4.11 -5.21 -12.46
N ASP A 127 4.77 -4.19 -11.93
CA ASP A 127 5.31 -3.09 -12.74
C ASP A 127 6.50 -3.60 -13.55
N ILE A 128 6.24 -3.98 -14.79
CA ILE A 128 7.26 -4.55 -15.69
C ILE A 128 8.07 -3.48 -16.42
N ARG A 129 7.83 -2.18 -16.17
CA ARG A 129 8.37 -1.05 -16.95
C ARG A 129 9.82 -0.74 -16.60
N GLU A 130 10.66 -1.77 -16.65
CA GLU A 130 12.10 -1.74 -16.49
C GLU A 130 12.78 -2.63 -17.53
N ASP A 131 14.04 -2.33 -17.82
CA ASP A 131 14.97 -3.28 -18.42
C ASP A 131 16.02 -3.70 -17.39
N ARG A 132 17.07 -4.40 -17.86
CA ARG A 132 18.14 -4.88 -16.98
C ARG A 132 18.94 -3.74 -16.32
N ASP A 133 19.04 -2.59 -16.97
CA ASP A 133 19.98 -1.52 -16.64
C ASP A 133 19.29 -0.29 -16.03
N TYR A 134 18.04 0.01 -16.40
CA TYR A 134 17.29 1.18 -15.93
C TYR A 134 15.76 1.03 -16.08
N LEU A 135 15.03 1.90 -15.40
CA LEU A 135 13.57 2.02 -15.56
C LEU A 135 13.22 2.54 -16.96
N GLN A 136 12.12 2.04 -17.52
CA GLN A 136 11.54 2.46 -18.79
C GLN A 136 10.03 2.75 -18.63
N LEU A 137 9.69 3.69 -17.74
CA LEU A 137 8.31 3.96 -17.30
C LEU A 137 7.35 4.37 -18.43
N ARG A 138 7.89 4.86 -19.55
CA ARG A 138 7.16 5.27 -20.77
C ARG A 138 7.62 4.53 -22.04
N GLY A 139 8.41 3.47 -21.88
CA GLY A 139 8.99 2.71 -22.98
C GLY A 139 8.07 1.62 -23.54
N ASP A 140 8.66 0.67 -24.25
CA ASP A 140 7.96 -0.36 -25.02
C ASP A 140 7.01 -1.22 -24.16
N LYS A 141 7.40 -1.49 -22.91
CA LYS A 141 6.61 -2.31 -21.98
C LYS A 141 5.37 -1.60 -21.42
N TYR A 142 5.19 -0.31 -21.65
CA TYR A 142 4.01 0.43 -21.16
C TYR A 142 2.70 -0.15 -21.71
N THR A 143 2.68 -0.48 -23.01
CA THR A 143 1.49 -1.08 -23.64
C THR A 143 1.19 -2.44 -23.05
N THR A 144 2.19 -3.32 -22.91
CA THR A 144 2.03 -4.64 -22.28
C THR A 144 1.57 -4.54 -20.84
N PHE A 145 2.07 -3.56 -20.09
CA PHE A 145 1.65 -3.29 -18.72
C PHE A 145 0.16 -2.93 -18.64
N MET A 146 -0.33 -2.04 -19.51
CA MET A 146 -1.77 -1.71 -19.61
C MET A 146 -2.62 -2.88 -20.12
N GLU A 147 -2.10 -3.68 -21.07
CA GLU A 147 -2.75 -4.90 -21.55
C GLU A 147 -2.93 -5.93 -20.43
N ALA A 148 -1.99 -6.06 -19.50
CA ALA A 148 -2.11 -6.96 -18.35
C ALA A 148 -3.30 -6.58 -17.45
N PHE A 149 -3.49 -5.28 -17.17
CA PHE A 149 -4.66 -4.81 -16.44
C PHE A 149 -5.97 -5.13 -17.17
N GLU A 150 -6.04 -4.79 -18.46
CA GLU A 150 -7.22 -5.03 -19.28
C GLU A 150 -7.57 -6.52 -19.34
N GLN A 151 -6.57 -7.40 -19.53
CA GLN A 151 -6.78 -8.85 -19.57
C GLN A 151 -7.30 -9.38 -18.23
N CYS A 152 -6.72 -8.99 -17.10
CA CYS A 152 -7.22 -9.45 -15.80
C CYS A 152 -8.64 -8.92 -15.51
N ALA A 153 -8.92 -7.65 -15.82
CA ALA A 153 -10.23 -7.04 -15.64
C ALA A 153 -11.32 -7.75 -16.45
N GLN A 154 -11.05 -8.09 -17.71
CA GLN A 154 -12.00 -8.78 -18.59
C GLN A 154 -12.28 -10.22 -18.17
N ASN A 155 -11.37 -10.84 -17.41
CA ASN A 155 -11.39 -12.27 -17.16
C ASN A 155 -11.67 -12.65 -15.69
N GLY A 156 -12.01 -11.70 -14.82
CA GLY A 156 -12.58 -12.00 -13.51
C GLY A 156 -11.95 -11.29 -12.31
N ALA A 157 -10.91 -10.47 -12.51
CA ALA A 157 -10.42 -9.60 -11.45
C ALA A 157 -11.45 -8.50 -11.15
N ASP A 158 -11.81 -8.35 -9.88
CA ASP A 158 -12.78 -7.35 -9.41
C ASP A 158 -12.10 -6.04 -8.99
N MET A 159 -10.82 -6.12 -8.60
CA MET A 159 -10.02 -5.02 -8.09
C MET A 159 -8.64 -5.03 -8.77
N LEU A 160 -8.18 -3.87 -9.23
CA LEU A 160 -6.91 -3.70 -9.93
C LEU A 160 -5.93 -2.86 -9.11
N SER A 161 -4.71 -3.37 -8.96
CA SER A 161 -3.63 -2.74 -8.21
C SER A 161 -2.27 -2.92 -8.89
N VAL A 162 -1.28 -2.14 -8.46
CA VAL A 162 0.14 -2.26 -8.81
C VAL A 162 0.98 -1.64 -7.71
N GLU A 163 2.21 -2.11 -7.56
CA GLU A 163 3.25 -1.46 -6.76
C GLU A 163 4.21 -0.75 -7.71
N SER A 164 3.92 0.51 -8.04
CA SER A 164 4.61 1.20 -9.13
C SER A 164 6.01 1.69 -8.74
N MET A 165 6.90 1.81 -9.73
CA MET A 165 8.34 2.06 -9.49
C MET A 165 8.80 3.50 -9.70
N GLY A 166 7.88 4.45 -9.95
CA GLY A 166 8.23 5.85 -10.17
C GLY A 166 9.16 6.44 -9.09
N GLY A 167 10.35 6.88 -9.50
CA GLY A 167 11.36 7.52 -8.66
C GLY A 167 12.23 6.57 -7.84
N LYS A 168 12.07 5.25 -7.99
CA LYS A 168 12.81 4.22 -7.23
C LYS A 168 14.33 4.36 -7.39
N GLU A 169 14.82 4.61 -8.59
CA GLU A 169 16.24 4.72 -8.92
C GLU A 169 16.95 5.89 -8.21
N VAL A 170 16.24 7.00 -8.02
CA VAL A 170 16.75 8.14 -7.24
C VAL A 170 16.62 7.85 -5.75
N PHE A 171 15.50 7.26 -5.33
CA PHE A 171 15.30 6.86 -3.94
C PHE A 171 16.38 5.89 -3.45
N ASP A 172 16.68 4.83 -4.19
CA ASP A 172 17.70 3.82 -3.83
C ASP A 172 19.08 4.45 -3.64
N TYR A 173 19.42 5.42 -4.48
CA TYR A 173 20.65 6.20 -4.32
C TYR A 173 20.63 7.02 -3.03
N SER A 174 19.53 7.74 -2.78
CA SER A 174 19.42 8.75 -1.74
C SER A 174 19.24 8.16 -0.34
N ILE A 175 18.47 7.08 -0.19
CA ILE A 175 18.19 6.47 1.12
C ILE A 175 19.47 5.92 1.77
N LEU A 176 20.35 5.33 0.97
CA LEU A 176 21.66 4.81 1.43
C LEU A 176 22.66 5.91 1.82
N ARG A 177 22.37 7.18 1.47
CA ARG A 177 23.24 8.33 1.69
C ARG A 177 22.69 9.34 2.69
N ASN A 178 21.51 9.05 3.28
CA ASN A 178 20.77 10.01 4.10
C ASN A 178 20.54 11.35 3.35
N ASP A 179 20.31 11.29 2.04
CA ASP A 179 20.04 12.47 1.21
C ASP A 179 18.55 12.82 1.25
N THR A 180 18.18 13.65 2.22
CA THR A 180 16.81 14.08 2.48
C THR A 180 16.13 14.69 1.25
N ALA A 181 16.84 15.51 0.47
CA ALA A 181 16.30 16.14 -0.72
C ALA A 181 15.96 15.11 -1.80
N GLY A 182 16.79 14.08 -1.94
CA GLY A 182 16.62 13.04 -2.93
C GLY A 182 15.54 12.03 -2.57
N ILE A 183 15.36 11.74 -1.27
CA ILE A 183 14.20 10.98 -0.78
C ILE A 183 12.89 11.74 -1.12
N LEU A 184 12.86 13.05 -0.84
CA LEU A 184 11.69 13.88 -1.16
C LEU A 184 11.44 13.98 -2.66
N PHE A 185 12.49 14.11 -3.47
CA PHE A 185 12.39 14.18 -4.92
C PHE A 185 11.95 12.86 -5.54
N GLY A 186 12.58 11.74 -5.16
CA GLY A 186 12.24 10.40 -5.64
C GLY A 186 10.80 10.01 -5.33
N ILE A 187 10.37 10.16 -4.08
CA ILE A 187 9.02 9.74 -3.66
C ILE A 187 7.99 10.82 -4.02
N GLY A 188 8.13 12.02 -3.45
CA GLY A 188 7.09 13.06 -3.45
C GLY A 188 6.92 13.78 -4.80
N VAL A 189 7.93 13.73 -5.67
CA VAL A 189 7.90 14.42 -6.97
C VAL A 189 7.86 13.42 -8.12
N LEU A 190 8.93 12.64 -8.32
CA LEU A 190 9.03 11.68 -9.43
C LEU A 190 7.95 10.58 -9.33
N GLY A 191 7.80 9.99 -8.14
CA GLY A 191 6.73 9.04 -7.85
C GLY A 191 5.35 9.63 -8.11
N SER A 192 5.06 10.85 -7.63
CA SER A 192 3.79 11.52 -7.90
C SER A 192 3.50 11.73 -9.40
N MET A 193 4.52 12.03 -10.21
CA MET A 193 4.37 12.22 -11.66
C MET A 193 4.05 10.92 -12.40
N ASP A 194 4.72 9.82 -12.04
CA ASP A 194 4.44 8.50 -12.61
C ASP A 194 3.05 8.00 -12.20
N MET A 195 2.72 8.16 -10.91
CA MET A 195 1.41 7.80 -10.35
C MET A 195 0.25 8.47 -11.09
N GLU A 196 0.33 9.78 -11.35
CA GLU A 196 -0.72 10.49 -12.09
C GLU A 196 -0.91 9.96 -13.52
N MET A 197 0.18 9.54 -14.18
CA MET A 197 0.14 8.97 -15.52
C MET A 197 -0.54 7.60 -15.51
N ILE A 198 0.00 6.65 -14.74
CA ILE A 198 -0.50 5.27 -14.78
C ILE A 198 -1.91 5.13 -14.23
N TRP A 199 -2.25 5.85 -13.15
CA TRP A 199 -3.54 5.69 -12.52
C TRP A 199 -4.68 6.31 -13.30
N SER A 200 -4.40 7.29 -14.16
CA SER A 200 -5.41 7.80 -15.11
C SER A 200 -5.82 6.68 -16.07
N ASP A 201 -4.84 5.98 -16.65
CA ASP A 201 -5.09 4.91 -17.62
C ASP A 201 -5.68 3.64 -16.95
N ILE A 202 -5.18 3.26 -15.77
CA ILE A 202 -5.73 2.14 -14.98
C ILE A 202 -7.19 2.42 -14.58
N ALA A 203 -7.52 3.64 -14.17
CA ALA A 203 -8.90 4.02 -13.83
C ALA A 203 -9.83 3.95 -15.05
N ASP A 204 -9.35 4.36 -16.23
CA ASP A 204 -10.10 4.24 -17.48
C ASP A 204 -10.34 2.77 -17.88
N ILE A 205 -9.33 1.91 -17.73
CA ILE A 205 -9.46 0.45 -17.91
C ILE A 205 -10.49 -0.13 -16.94
N ALA A 206 -10.38 0.20 -15.64
CA ALA A 206 -11.30 -0.32 -14.63
C ALA A 206 -12.74 0.10 -14.94
N LYS A 207 -12.95 1.37 -15.27
CA LYS A 207 -14.27 1.92 -15.65
C LYS A 207 -14.83 1.25 -16.90
N LYS A 208 -14.01 1.05 -17.94
CA LYS A 208 -14.41 0.39 -19.19
C LYS A 208 -14.91 -1.03 -18.94
N ASN A 209 -14.28 -1.75 -18.02
CA ASN A 209 -14.59 -3.15 -17.71
C ASN A 209 -15.56 -3.32 -16.53
N GLY A 210 -15.99 -2.23 -15.89
CA GLY A 210 -16.93 -2.28 -14.77
C GLY A 210 -16.33 -2.88 -13.48
N VAL A 211 -15.01 -2.78 -13.31
CA VAL A 211 -14.27 -3.27 -12.15
C VAL A 211 -13.72 -2.08 -11.34
N VAL A 212 -13.11 -2.36 -10.19
CA VAL A 212 -12.62 -1.33 -9.26
C VAL A 212 -11.15 -1.01 -9.54
N ALA A 213 -10.85 0.27 -9.79
CA ALA A 213 -9.48 0.78 -9.67
C ALA A 213 -9.17 0.94 -8.18
N ALA A 214 -8.42 0.00 -7.61
CA ALA A 214 -8.32 -0.15 -6.16
C ALA A 214 -7.30 0.84 -5.56
N GLY A 215 -6.02 0.66 -5.84
CA GLY A 215 -4.98 1.58 -5.40
C GLY A 215 -3.56 1.02 -5.52
N ASP A 216 -2.59 1.88 -5.22
CA ASP A 216 -1.14 1.60 -5.27
C ASP A 216 -0.56 1.50 -3.85
N THR A 217 0.75 1.31 -3.78
CA THR A 217 1.55 1.36 -2.55
C THR A 217 2.92 1.95 -2.87
N ASP A 218 3.51 2.68 -1.92
CA ASP A 218 4.92 3.07 -2.01
C ASP A 218 5.87 1.97 -1.51
N CYS A 219 5.58 0.71 -1.85
CA CYS A 219 6.36 -0.44 -1.41
C CYS A 219 7.82 -0.37 -1.91
N ALA A 220 7.98 -0.02 -3.19
CA ALA A 220 9.29 0.10 -3.82
C ALA A 220 10.24 1.10 -3.12
N GLN A 221 9.70 2.08 -2.37
CA GLN A 221 10.47 3.14 -1.73
C GLN A 221 10.29 3.12 -0.19
N ALA A 222 9.11 3.46 0.34
CA ALA A 222 8.87 3.52 1.78
C ALA A 222 8.99 2.15 2.49
N ASN A 223 8.54 1.03 1.89
CA ASN A 223 8.78 -0.29 2.50
C ASN A 223 10.26 -0.67 2.43
N THR A 224 10.94 -0.36 1.32
CA THR A 224 12.41 -0.49 1.26
C THR A 224 13.11 0.27 2.40
N ALA A 225 12.71 1.52 2.69
CA ALA A 225 13.24 2.26 3.84
C ALA A 225 12.96 1.54 5.17
N MET A 226 11.73 1.05 5.38
CA MET A 226 11.34 0.28 6.55
C MET A 226 12.18 -0.99 6.72
N PHE A 227 12.44 -1.73 5.64
CA PHE A 227 13.23 -2.97 5.68
C PHE A 227 14.72 -2.71 5.87
N ILE A 228 15.27 -1.63 5.30
CA ILE A 228 16.66 -1.22 5.58
C ILE A 228 16.77 -0.81 7.06
N ALA A 229 15.79 -0.09 7.61
CA ALA A 229 15.75 0.26 9.03
C ALA A 229 15.73 -1.00 9.90
N GLY A 230 14.87 -1.96 9.57
CA GLY A 230 14.86 -3.29 10.18
C GLY A 230 14.26 -3.31 11.58
N GLY A 231 14.79 -4.19 12.43
CA GLY A 231 14.39 -4.30 13.83
C GLY A 231 15.08 -3.25 14.72
N LEU A 232 14.57 -3.07 15.95
CA LEU A 232 15.03 -2.03 16.89
C LEU A 232 16.53 -2.07 17.28
N LEU A 233 17.25 -3.12 16.90
CA LEU A 233 18.69 -3.28 17.17
C LEU A 233 19.56 -3.01 15.93
N ASP A 234 18.95 -2.90 14.77
CA ASP A 234 19.62 -2.67 13.49
C ASP A 234 20.10 -1.22 13.37
N LYS A 235 21.05 -1.01 12.46
CA LYS A 235 21.80 0.26 12.35
C LYS A 235 22.02 0.70 10.89
N ASN A 236 21.35 0.08 9.94
CA ASN A 236 21.56 0.35 8.52
C ASN A 236 20.87 1.66 8.08
N LEU A 237 19.72 1.97 8.69
CA LEU A 237 19.01 3.24 8.51
C LEU A 237 18.34 3.65 9.83
N ALA A 238 18.34 4.94 10.14
CA ALA A 238 17.59 5.43 11.30
C ALA A 238 16.08 5.29 11.06
N HIS A 239 15.36 4.76 12.04
CA HIS A 239 13.90 4.59 11.95
C HIS A 239 13.19 5.95 11.83
N THR A 240 13.80 7.02 12.34
CA THR A 240 13.35 8.40 12.15
C THR A 240 13.46 8.89 10.71
N THR A 241 14.42 8.39 9.92
CA THR A 241 14.49 8.65 8.47
C THR A 241 13.44 7.82 7.72
N ALA A 242 13.25 6.56 8.10
CA ALA A 242 12.26 5.67 7.48
C ALA A 242 10.82 6.23 7.61
N ILE A 243 10.45 6.74 8.78
CA ILE A 243 9.12 7.35 8.95
C ILE A 243 8.94 8.65 8.18
N VAL A 244 10.01 9.42 7.93
CA VAL A 244 9.92 10.59 7.04
C VAL A 244 9.68 10.17 5.60
N ALA A 245 10.33 9.10 5.11
CA ALA A 245 10.03 8.52 3.80
C ALA A 245 8.56 8.09 3.69
N ARG A 246 8.02 7.43 4.74
CA ARG A 246 6.60 7.05 4.82
C ARG A 246 5.64 8.25 4.84
N ALA A 247 6.00 9.35 5.49
CA ALA A 247 5.17 10.56 5.49
C ALA A 247 5.11 11.20 4.09
N ILE A 248 6.25 11.19 3.38
CA ILE A 248 6.32 11.65 1.98
C ILE A 248 5.48 10.72 1.09
N SER A 249 5.55 9.41 1.30
CA SER A 249 4.85 8.42 0.49
C SER A 249 3.34 8.58 0.49
N ALA A 250 2.75 9.04 1.59
CA ALA A 250 1.32 9.36 1.66
C ALA A 250 0.89 10.36 0.56
N SER A 251 1.73 11.35 0.26
CA SER A 251 1.44 12.34 -0.80
C SER A 251 1.56 11.76 -2.21
N ARG A 252 2.47 10.79 -2.40
CA ARG A 252 2.69 10.06 -3.65
C ARG A 252 1.55 9.10 -3.91
N SER A 253 1.25 8.22 -2.96
CA SER A 253 0.18 7.21 -3.07
C SER A 253 -1.21 7.86 -3.16
N LEU A 254 -1.42 9.05 -2.60
CA LEU A 254 -2.65 9.84 -2.77
C LEU A 254 -2.97 10.13 -4.26
N CYS A 255 -1.95 10.24 -5.13
CA CYS A 255 -2.15 10.51 -6.56
C CYS A 255 -3.01 9.46 -7.27
N ALA A 256 -3.00 8.19 -6.84
CA ALA A 256 -3.86 7.16 -7.43
C ALA A 256 -5.34 7.56 -7.33
N TYR A 257 -5.75 8.05 -6.16
CA TYR A 257 -7.13 8.43 -5.87
C TYR A 257 -7.52 9.78 -6.47
N GLU A 258 -6.53 10.66 -6.69
CA GLU A 258 -6.72 11.90 -7.45
C GLU A 258 -6.94 11.61 -8.95
N ALA A 259 -6.32 10.53 -9.45
CA ALA A 259 -6.37 10.07 -10.83
C ALA A 259 -7.54 9.10 -11.14
N GLY A 260 -8.27 8.63 -10.14
CA GLY A 260 -9.52 7.89 -10.34
C GLY A 260 -9.68 6.60 -9.53
N ALA A 261 -8.65 6.17 -8.78
CA ALA A 261 -8.79 5.04 -7.86
C ALA A 261 -9.81 5.33 -6.75
N THR A 262 -10.53 4.29 -6.32
CA THR A 262 -11.62 4.41 -5.34
C THR A 262 -11.37 3.62 -4.06
N GLY A 263 -10.22 2.96 -3.94
CA GLY A 263 -9.96 2.00 -2.87
C GLY A 263 -10.54 0.60 -3.17
N PRO A 264 -10.20 -0.42 -2.39
CA PRO A 264 -9.27 -0.35 -1.26
C PRO A 264 -7.81 -0.15 -1.71
N GLY A 265 -7.04 0.67 -0.99
CA GLY A 265 -5.58 0.74 -1.17
C GLY A 265 -4.89 -0.60 -0.92
N LYS A 266 -3.65 -0.78 -1.41
CA LYS A 266 -2.85 -2.02 -1.21
C LYS A 266 -2.48 -2.22 0.25
N ASP A 267 -2.46 -3.46 0.72
CA ASP A 267 -2.07 -3.89 2.07
C ASP A 267 -0.70 -3.36 2.50
N CYS A 268 0.24 -3.52 1.57
CA CYS A 268 1.53 -2.88 1.40
C CYS A 268 1.72 -1.46 1.92
N GLY A 269 0.68 -0.66 1.71
CA GLY A 269 0.68 0.78 1.88
C GLY A 269 0.43 1.15 3.32
N TYR A 270 1.44 1.06 4.19
CA TYR A 270 1.33 1.53 5.58
C TYR A 270 0.93 3.02 5.66
N GLU A 271 1.21 3.82 4.63
CA GLU A 271 0.75 5.21 4.52
C GLU A 271 -0.76 5.36 4.32
N ASN A 272 -1.48 4.28 4.02
CA ASN A 272 -2.91 4.32 3.70
C ASN A 272 -3.75 4.88 4.85
N THR A 273 -3.31 4.80 6.11
CA THR A 273 -4.04 5.47 7.22
C THR A 273 -4.07 7.00 7.00
N ILE A 274 -2.96 7.59 6.53
CA ILE A 274 -2.91 9.01 6.16
C ILE A 274 -3.82 9.26 4.96
N ILE A 275 -3.76 8.42 3.92
CA ILE A 275 -4.58 8.54 2.72
C ILE A 275 -6.07 8.50 3.06
N LYS A 276 -6.51 7.51 3.85
CA LYS A 276 -7.91 7.37 4.28
C LYS A 276 -8.42 8.63 4.96
N SER A 277 -7.59 9.29 5.77
CA SER A 277 -7.97 10.55 6.42
C SER A 277 -8.30 11.68 5.43
N ILE A 278 -7.63 11.71 4.28
CA ILE A 278 -7.77 12.71 3.22
C ILE A 278 -8.89 12.33 2.23
N SER A 279 -8.84 11.12 1.68
CA SER A 279 -9.70 10.69 0.58
C SER A 279 -11.00 10.04 1.04
N GLY A 280 -11.04 9.47 2.25
CA GLY A 280 -12.22 8.79 2.79
C GLY A 280 -12.52 7.43 2.14
N VAL A 281 -11.65 6.94 1.27
CA VAL A 281 -11.75 5.63 0.61
C VAL A 281 -11.41 4.50 1.58
N PRO A 282 -11.87 3.26 1.33
CA PRO A 282 -11.42 2.11 2.09
C PRO A 282 -9.94 1.80 1.84
N ILE A 283 -9.30 1.10 2.76
CA ILE A 283 -7.89 0.71 2.67
C ILE A 283 -7.66 -0.74 3.12
N ALA A 284 -6.75 -1.45 2.47
CA ALA A 284 -6.15 -2.65 3.04
C ALA A 284 -4.94 -2.27 3.92
N GLN A 285 -4.66 -3.09 4.93
CA GLN A 285 -3.50 -2.99 5.81
C GLN A 285 -3.01 -4.38 6.19
N GLU A 286 -1.76 -4.44 6.62
CA GLU A 286 -1.09 -5.63 7.14
C GLU A 286 -0.31 -5.31 8.42
N GLY A 287 0.25 -6.33 9.09
CA GLY A 287 0.98 -6.16 10.34
C GLY A 287 1.20 -7.50 11.05
N LYS A 288 0.63 -7.68 12.24
CA LYS A 288 0.93 -8.88 13.06
C LYS A 288 0.64 -10.22 12.36
N THR A 289 -0.31 -10.23 11.41
CA THR A 289 -0.76 -11.43 10.69
C THR A 289 -0.18 -11.50 9.27
N SER A 290 0.77 -10.61 8.94
CA SER A 290 1.65 -10.70 7.76
C SER A 290 3.09 -11.09 8.11
N THR A 291 3.30 -11.65 9.31
CA THR A 291 4.61 -12.14 9.76
C THR A 291 5.17 -13.30 8.93
N CYS A 292 4.35 -13.93 8.08
CA CYS A 292 4.82 -14.85 7.05
C CYS A 292 5.66 -14.19 5.96
N ALA A 293 5.44 -12.91 5.67
CA ALA A 293 6.22 -12.15 4.70
C ALA A 293 7.41 -11.46 5.37
N HIS A 294 7.17 -10.69 6.43
CA HIS A 294 8.21 -9.93 7.11
C HIS A 294 7.83 -9.53 8.53
N SER A 295 8.83 -9.11 9.32
CA SER A 295 8.60 -8.43 10.59
C SER A 295 8.32 -6.95 10.36
N ASP A 296 7.54 -6.35 11.26
CA ASP A 296 7.34 -4.90 11.37
C ASP A 296 7.32 -4.45 12.85
N VAL A 297 7.13 -3.15 13.10
CA VAL A 297 7.12 -2.54 14.44
C VAL A 297 5.79 -1.86 14.79
N MET A 298 4.70 -2.20 14.08
CA MET A 298 3.35 -1.62 14.22
C MET A 298 2.22 -2.64 14.02
N GLY A 299 2.47 -3.91 14.36
CA GLY A 299 1.61 -5.02 13.96
C GLY A 299 0.14 -4.98 14.40
N ASN A 300 -0.19 -4.42 15.57
CA ASN A 300 -1.59 -4.17 15.97
C ASN A 300 -2.08 -2.81 15.48
N LEU A 301 -1.22 -1.79 15.55
CA LEU A 301 -1.60 -0.40 15.26
C LEU A 301 -2.19 -0.24 13.85
N THR A 302 -1.71 -0.94 12.84
CA THR A 302 -2.22 -0.85 11.47
C THR A 302 -3.67 -1.31 11.33
N MET A 303 -4.17 -2.13 12.25
CA MET A 303 -5.58 -2.54 12.30
C MET A 303 -6.53 -1.39 12.68
N GLN A 304 -6.03 -0.28 13.22
CA GLN A 304 -6.84 0.81 13.79
C GLN A 304 -7.93 1.35 12.83
N CYS A 305 -7.65 1.37 11.54
CA CYS A 305 -8.50 1.98 10.52
C CYS A 305 -8.60 1.15 9.24
N CYS A 306 -8.18 -0.12 9.24
CA CYS A 306 -8.22 -0.97 8.07
C CYS A 306 -9.65 -1.33 7.65
N ASP A 307 -9.88 -1.57 6.37
CA ASP A 307 -11.14 -2.11 5.85
C ASP A 307 -10.94 -3.53 5.32
N LEU A 308 -9.76 -3.80 4.75
CA LEU A 308 -9.24 -5.14 4.53
C LEU A 308 -8.02 -5.42 5.43
N TRP A 309 -7.84 -6.67 5.84
CA TRP A 309 -6.72 -7.11 6.69
C TRP A 309 -5.96 -8.26 6.03
N SER A 310 -4.67 -8.03 5.75
CA SER A 310 -3.84 -8.90 4.91
C SER A 310 -2.66 -9.56 5.61
N ASN A 311 -2.22 -10.68 5.03
CA ASN A 311 -0.99 -11.38 5.38
C ASN A 311 0.22 -11.04 4.50
N GLU A 312 0.13 -10.02 3.64
CA GLU A 312 1.14 -9.58 2.66
C GLU A 312 1.50 -10.66 1.61
N SER A 313 2.16 -11.75 2.02
CA SER A 313 2.49 -12.86 1.12
C SER A 313 2.92 -14.10 1.89
N VAL A 314 2.66 -15.28 1.30
CA VAL A 314 3.15 -16.56 1.82
C VAL A 314 3.30 -17.56 0.67
N GLU A 315 4.40 -18.31 0.62
CA GLU A 315 4.55 -19.39 -0.37
C GLU A 315 3.47 -20.47 -0.13
N TYR A 316 2.84 -20.94 -1.20
CA TYR A 316 1.86 -22.02 -1.11
C TYR A 316 2.52 -23.39 -0.84
N HIS A 317 2.40 -23.90 0.38
CA HIS A 317 2.86 -25.24 0.77
C HIS A 317 2.04 -25.83 1.92
N GLY A 318 2.42 -27.03 2.39
CA GLY A 318 1.72 -27.72 3.47
C GLY A 318 2.32 -27.41 4.85
N GLU A 319 1.44 -27.21 5.82
CA GLU A 319 1.70 -27.04 7.24
C GLU A 319 0.96 -28.14 8.04
N PHE A 320 1.23 -28.26 9.34
CA PHE A 320 0.46 -29.20 10.17
C PHE A 320 -1.05 -28.88 10.22
N GLY A 321 -1.42 -27.61 10.09
CA GLY A 321 -2.81 -27.14 10.16
C GLY A 321 -3.61 -27.20 8.85
N GLY A 322 -2.97 -27.61 7.74
CA GLY A 322 -3.53 -27.49 6.39
C GLY A 322 -2.51 -26.86 5.44
N THR A 323 -2.96 -26.27 4.34
CA THR A 323 -2.05 -25.49 3.49
C THR A 323 -1.80 -24.10 4.07
N THR A 324 -0.68 -23.46 3.72
CA THR A 324 -0.29 -22.15 4.25
C THR A 324 -1.40 -21.11 4.10
N VAL A 325 -2.04 -21.10 2.94
CA VAL A 325 -3.15 -20.19 2.63
C VAL A 325 -4.38 -20.42 3.52
N GLN A 326 -4.61 -21.64 4.00
CA GLN A 326 -5.67 -21.93 4.98
C GLN A 326 -5.31 -21.39 6.36
N CYS A 327 -4.08 -21.63 6.81
CA CYS A 327 -3.62 -21.20 8.13
C CYS A 327 -3.71 -19.67 8.29
N TRP A 328 -3.25 -18.92 7.28
CA TRP A 328 -3.24 -17.46 7.34
C TRP A 328 -4.63 -16.85 7.07
N SER A 329 -5.41 -17.36 6.11
CA SER A 329 -6.79 -16.87 5.91
C SER A 329 -7.67 -17.08 7.14
N GLU A 330 -7.55 -18.21 7.83
CA GLU A 330 -8.26 -18.47 9.09
C GLU A 330 -7.88 -17.45 10.17
N THR A 331 -6.59 -17.15 10.32
CA THR A 331 -6.10 -16.18 11.32
C THR A 331 -6.60 -14.76 11.00
N LEU A 332 -6.49 -14.33 9.74
CA LEU A 332 -7.00 -13.03 9.27
C LEU A 332 -8.52 -12.92 9.48
N ALA A 333 -9.25 -14.01 9.23
CA ALA A 333 -10.70 -14.05 9.42
C ALA A 333 -11.08 -13.87 10.89
N TYR A 334 -10.33 -14.45 11.83
CA TYR A 334 -10.56 -14.24 13.26
C TYR A 334 -10.22 -12.82 13.72
N ASP A 335 -9.15 -12.22 13.19
CA ASP A 335 -8.84 -10.81 13.43
C ASP A 335 -9.99 -9.91 12.96
N CYS A 336 -10.52 -10.15 11.76
CA CYS A 336 -11.69 -9.44 11.24
C CYS A 336 -12.95 -9.71 12.07
N SER A 337 -13.16 -10.95 12.52
CA SER A 337 -14.29 -11.32 13.39
C SER A 337 -14.26 -10.56 14.72
N MET A 338 -13.08 -10.39 15.33
CA MET A 338 -12.88 -9.58 16.53
C MET A 338 -13.27 -8.11 16.27
N MET A 339 -12.75 -7.51 15.20
CA MET A 339 -13.07 -6.14 14.80
C MET A 339 -14.58 -5.96 14.54
N ASN A 340 -15.17 -6.86 13.76
CA ASN A 340 -16.60 -6.83 13.42
C ASN A 340 -17.50 -7.01 14.64
N THR A 341 -17.08 -7.82 15.61
CA THR A 341 -17.79 -7.96 16.89
C THR A 341 -17.72 -6.65 17.69
N ALA A 342 -16.56 -5.99 17.72
CA ALA A 342 -16.43 -4.69 18.37
C ALA A 342 -17.33 -3.63 17.71
N LEU A 343 -17.45 -3.61 16.37
CA LEU A 343 -18.39 -2.72 15.66
C LEU A 343 -19.84 -2.98 16.10
N LYS A 344 -20.28 -4.25 16.07
CA LYS A 344 -21.65 -4.65 16.44
C LYS A 344 -22.01 -4.28 17.89
N LEU A 345 -21.04 -4.32 18.80
CA LEU A 345 -21.23 -3.99 20.21
C LEU A 345 -21.10 -2.48 20.51
N GLY A 346 -20.84 -1.63 19.50
CA GLY A 346 -20.56 -0.21 19.71
C GLY A 346 -19.23 0.06 20.42
N LYS A 347 -18.29 -0.91 20.34
CA LYS A 347 -16.97 -0.92 20.97
C LYS A 347 -15.81 -0.74 19.99
N GLY A 348 -16.12 -0.38 18.74
CA GLY A 348 -15.11 -0.19 17.69
C GLY A 348 -14.03 0.81 18.08
N LYS A 349 -14.40 1.98 18.61
CA LYS A 349 -13.42 3.01 19.04
C LYS A 349 -12.56 2.55 20.21
N ASP A 350 -13.15 1.87 21.19
CA ASP A 350 -12.41 1.30 22.32
C ASP A 350 -11.34 0.32 21.82
N LEU A 351 -11.70 -0.59 20.90
CA LEU A 351 -10.76 -1.55 20.30
C LEU A 351 -9.70 -0.86 19.43
N ARG A 352 -10.10 0.11 18.59
CA ARG A 352 -9.17 0.92 17.78
C ARG A 352 -8.10 1.53 18.68
N ASP A 353 -8.51 2.20 19.75
CA ASP A 353 -7.57 2.90 20.63
C ASP A 353 -6.63 1.92 21.36
N ILE A 354 -7.12 0.71 21.72
CA ILE A 354 -6.28 -0.37 22.27
C ILE A 354 -5.23 -0.83 21.25
N LEU A 355 -5.66 -1.10 20.01
CA LEU A 355 -4.79 -1.53 18.92
C LEU A 355 -3.72 -0.49 18.60
N THR A 356 -4.12 0.79 18.49
CA THR A 356 -3.18 1.90 18.30
C THR A 356 -2.20 2.00 19.47
N LEU A 357 -2.69 1.99 20.72
CA LEU A 357 -1.85 2.20 21.89
C LEU A 357 -0.84 1.06 22.12
N SER A 358 -1.13 -0.15 21.65
CA SER A 358 -0.22 -1.31 21.68
C SER A 358 1.17 -0.97 21.12
N ASP A 359 1.21 -0.26 19.99
CA ASP A 359 2.46 -0.05 19.25
C ASP A 359 2.84 1.41 19.08
N LYS A 360 1.94 2.35 19.43
CA LYS A 360 2.18 3.79 19.25
C LYS A 360 3.54 4.26 19.77
N TYR A 361 4.04 3.69 20.86
CA TYR A 361 5.32 4.07 21.46
C TYR A 361 6.44 3.04 21.26
N ARG A 362 6.24 2.04 20.40
CA ARG A 362 7.25 1.02 20.09
C ARG A 362 8.38 1.59 19.24
N ASP A 363 8.02 2.45 18.29
CA ASP A 363 8.91 2.96 17.24
C ASP A 363 8.38 4.29 16.69
N PRO A 364 9.24 5.23 16.21
CA PRO A 364 8.77 6.43 15.52
C PRO A 364 7.85 6.12 14.32
N GLN A 365 8.05 5.00 13.62
CA GLN A 365 7.20 4.60 12.49
C GLN A 365 5.75 4.36 12.92
N GLY A 366 5.53 3.55 13.96
CA GLY A 366 4.21 3.37 14.54
C GLY A 366 3.65 4.65 15.16
N TYR A 367 4.50 5.48 15.78
CA TYR A 367 4.06 6.71 16.43
C TYR A 367 3.39 7.69 15.48
N VAL A 368 3.99 7.93 14.30
CA VAL A 368 3.43 8.84 13.29
C VAL A 368 2.22 8.22 12.59
N LEU A 369 2.21 6.91 12.37
CA LEU A 369 1.09 6.20 11.73
C LEU A 369 -0.12 6.00 12.63
N ALA A 370 -0.02 6.22 13.95
CA ALA A 370 -1.19 6.27 14.83
C ALA A 370 -2.25 7.23 14.26
N TYR A 371 -3.52 6.81 14.21
CA TYR A 371 -4.57 7.48 13.41
C TYR A 371 -4.71 8.99 13.69
N ASP A 372 -4.46 9.41 14.93
CA ASP A 372 -4.48 10.81 15.34
C ASP A 372 -3.30 11.62 14.78
N ASN A 373 -2.11 11.03 14.74
CA ASN A 373 -0.93 11.62 14.14
C ASN A 373 -0.96 11.54 12.60
N ALA A 374 -1.42 10.42 12.05
CA ALA A 374 -1.62 10.25 10.61
C ALA A 374 -2.59 11.29 10.04
N TYR A 375 -3.65 11.62 10.79
CA TYR A 375 -4.58 12.69 10.44
C TYR A 375 -3.89 14.06 10.36
N LYS A 376 -2.98 14.39 11.30
CA LYS A 376 -2.21 15.65 11.25
C LYS A 376 -1.30 15.72 10.01
N VAL A 377 -0.63 14.62 9.67
CA VAL A 377 0.14 14.54 8.41
C VAL A 377 -0.78 14.79 7.21
N GLY A 378 -1.97 14.18 7.20
CA GLY A 378 -2.96 14.41 6.15
C GLY A 378 -3.40 15.87 6.04
N GLN A 379 -3.57 16.58 7.17
CA GLN A 379 -3.86 18.02 7.17
C GLN A 379 -2.74 18.83 6.53
N ALA A 380 -1.47 18.49 6.81
CA ALA A 380 -0.31 19.15 6.23
C ALA A 380 -0.23 18.94 4.70
N ILE A 381 -0.61 17.75 4.22
CA ILE A 381 -0.72 17.45 2.79
C ILE A 381 -1.84 18.27 2.15
N ALA A 382 -3.06 18.16 2.68
CA ALA A 382 -4.26 18.78 2.11
C ALA A 382 -4.16 20.31 2.03
N LYS A 383 -3.42 20.96 2.96
CA LYS A 383 -3.19 22.40 2.98
C LYS A 383 -2.61 22.95 1.67
N ASP A 384 -1.65 22.23 1.08
CA ASP A 384 -0.97 22.62 -0.16
C ASP A 384 -1.20 21.57 -1.27
N GLY A 385 -2.37 20.92 -1.26
CA GLY A 385 -2.66 19.73 -2.06
C GLY A 385 -2.52 19.89 -3.58
N ASN A 386 -2.58 21.12 -4.10
CA ASN A 386 -2.37 21.42 -5.52
C ASN A 386 -0.90 21.37 -5.97
N ASN A 387 0.04 21.24 -5.04
CA ASN A 387 1.48 21.23 -5.32
C ASN A 387 2.11 19.97 -4.74
N ASN A 388 2.42 18.99 -5.61
CA ASN A 388 2.98 17.69 -5.20
C ASN A 388 4.29 17.82 -4.41
N TYR A 389 5.14 18.79 -4.75
CA TYR A 389 6.36 19.06 -4.00
C TYR A 389 6.06 19.61 -2.61
N LEU A 390 5.29 20.71 -2.54
CA LEU A 390 5.07 21.42 -1.28
C LEU A 390 4.25 20.58 -0.29
N ARG A 391 3.23 19.86 -0.75
CA ARG A 391 2.45 18.94 0.11
C ARG A 391 3.30 17.81 0.68
N SER A 392 4.24 17.28 -0.12
CA SER A 392 5.17 16.24 0.31
C SER A 392 6.18 16.78 1.33
N LYS A 393 6.72 17.98 1.09
CA LYS A 393 7.60 18.69 2.03
C LYS A 393 6.89 18.96 3.35
N ASN A 394 5.64 19.42 3.30
CA ASN A 394 4.81 19.65 4.47
C ASN A 394 4.59 18.38 5.28
N ALA A 395 4.28 17.26 4.62
CA ALA A 395 4.13 15.95 5.28
C ALA A 395 5.41 15.54 6.01
N ALA A 396 6.57 15.70 5.36
CA ALA A 396 7.87 15.39 5.94
C ALA A 396 8.19 16.25 7.17
N ILE A 397 7.95 17.57 7.10
CA ILE A 397 8.17 18.49 8.22
C ILE A 397 7.20 18.18 9.36
N GLU A 398 5.93 17.93 9.06
CA GLU A 398 4.93 17.60 10.08
C GLU A 398 5.22 16.28 10.77
N CYS A 399 5.71 15.28 10.02
CA CYS A 399 6.24 14.04 10.59
C CYS A 399 7.36 14.33 11.61
N CYS A 400 8.32 15.19 11.27
CA CYS A 400 9.37 15.56 12.22
C CYS A 400 8.82 16.24 13.48
N ASN A 401 7.85 17.15 13.32
CA ASN A 401 7.19 17.82 14.44
C ASN A 401 6.47 16.83 15.36
N ILE A 402 5.72 15.88 14.79
CA ILE A 402 5.02 14.84 15.54
C ILE A 402 6.01 13.99 16.35
N VAL A 403 7.11 13.53 15.74
CA VAL A 403 8.12 12.75 16.45
C VAL A 403 8.74 13.56 17.60
N GLU A 404 9.06 14.84 17.38
CA GLU A 404 9.55 15.74 18.43
C GLU A 404 8.54 15.94 19.57
N GLU A 405 7.24 16.08 19.28
CA GLU A 405 6.18 16.12 20.29
C GLU A 405 6.19 14.83 21.15
N GLY A 406 6.34 13.68 20.50
CA GLY A 406 6.46 12.38 21.16
C GLY A 406 7.63 12.33 22.13
N ILE A 407 8.81 12.80 21.71
CA ILE A 407 10.02 12.87 22.53
C ILE A 407 9.82 13.85 23.70
N ASN A 408 9.33 15.06 23.43
CA ASN A 408 9.13 16.11 24.42
C ASN A 408 8.09 15.74 25.48
N SER A 409 7.12 14.90 25.12
CA SER A 409 6.15 14.34 26.08
C SER A 409 6.74 13.27 27.01
N GLY A 410 7.95 12.77 26.71
CA GLY A 410 8.62 11.70 27.46
C GLY A 410 8.07 10.29 27.19
N LYS A 411 7.12 10.14 26.27
CA LYS A 411 6.47 8.85 25.98
C LYS A 411 7.13 8.09 24.84
N LEU A 412 7.56 8.77 23.78
CA LEU A 412 8.35 8.16 22.71
C LEU A 412 9.83 8.22 23.08
N ARG A 413 10.50 7.06 23.09
CA ARG A 413 11.92 6.95 23.45
C ARG A 413 12.72 6.64 22.21
N LEU A 414 13.65 7.53 21.87
CA LEU A 414 14.58 7.34 20.77
C LEU A 414 16.00 7.20 21.30
N THR A 415 16.82 6.49 20.54
CA THR A 415 18.27 6.50 20.73
C THR A 415 18.84 7.87 20.34
N ARG A 416 20.03 8.19 20.85
CA ARG A 416 20.76 9.41 20.43
C ARG A 416 21.00 9.45 18.92
N PHE A 417 21.20 8.29 18.30
CA PHE A 417 21.39 8.18 16.85
C PHE A 417 20.15 8.64 16.10
N GLU A 418 18.98 8.13 16.47
CA GLU A 418 17.69 8.50 15.87
C GLU A 418 17.34 9.97 16.10
N THR A 419 17.58 10.50 17.30
CA THR A 419 17.38 11.93 17.60
C THR A 419 18.25 12.82 16.73
N ASN A 420 19.52 12.47 16.55
CA ASN A 420 20.45 13.22 15.70
C ASN A 420 20.04 13.14 14.22
N ALA A 421 19.63 11.96 13.76
CA ALA A 421 19.16 11.77 12.38
C ALA A 421 17.89 12.59 12.11
N LEU A 422 16.92 12.59 13.02
CA LEU A 422 15.70 13.40 12.92
C LEU A 422 16.02 14.90 12.84
N ALA A 423 16.89 15.40 13.73
CA ALA A 423 17.28 16.79 13.74
C ALA A 423 17.96 17.21 12.42
N LYS A 424 18.80 16.34 11.86
CA LYS A 424 19.43 16.56 10.56
C LYS A 424 18.39 16.59 9.44
N VAL A 425 17.52 15.58 9.35
CA VAL A 425 16.48 15.49 8.32
C VAL A 425 15.57 16.71 8.37
N LYS A 426 15.13 17.13 9.56
CA LYS A 426 14.31 18.34 9.73
C LYS A 426 15.04 19.60 9.27
N ALA A 427 16.32 19.77 9.65
CA ALA A 427 17.11 20.92 9.21
C ALA A 427 17.28 20.96 7.68
N ASP A 428 17.55 19.80 7.07
CA ASP A 428 17.66 19.66 5.62
C ASP A 428 16.33 20.04 4.94
N LEU A 429 15.18 19.54 5.42
CA LEU A 429 13.84 19.85 4.89
C LEU A 429 13.50 21.35 4.99
N VAL A 430 13.77 21.98 6.14
CA VAL A 430 13.49 23.41 6.37
C VAL A 430 14.37 24.30 5.49
N ALA A 431 15.59 23.86 5.17
CA ALA A 431 16.50 24.59 4.30
C ALA A 431 16.11 24.52 2.81
N LEU A 432 15.28 23.55 2.39
CA LEU A 432 14.78 23.49 1.03
C LEU A 432 13.92 24.71 0.71
N THR A 433 13.93 25.14 -0.55
CA THR A 433 13.09 26.24 -1.04
C THR A 433 11.58 25.88 -0.97
N ASP A 434 10.69 26.86 -0.94
CA ASP A 434 9.24 26.64 -1.13
C ASP A 434 8.84 26.73 -2.61
N ASP A 435 9.76 27.16 -3.48
CA ASP A 435 9.56 27.25 -4.92
C ASP A 435 9.74 25.88 -5.57
N ALA A 436 8.63 25.29 -6.02
CA ALA A 436 8.61 23.96 -6.63
C ALA A 436 9.42 23.89 -7.95
N GLU A 437 9.41 24.94 -8.77
CA GLU A 437 10.15 24.97 -10.03
C GLU A 437 11.65 24.99 -9.76
N LYS A 438 12.05 25.82 -8.79
CA LYS A 438 13.44 25.87 -8.35
C LYS A 438 13.91 24.54 -7.78
N PHE A 439 13.14 23.93 -6.87
CA PHE A 439 13.48 22.62 -6.30
C PHE A 439 13.59 21.53 -7.37
N MET A 440 12.64 21.50 -8.31
CA MET A 440 12.64 20.58 -9.45
C MET A 440 13.91 20.76 -10.30
N SER A 441 14.24 22.00 -10.69
CA SER A 441 15.39 22.28 -11.55
C SER A 441 16.73 21.92 -10.88
N GLU A 442 16.87 22.23 -9.58
CA GLU A 442 18.08 21.91 -8.81
C GLU A 442 18.22 20.40 -8.63
N SER A 443 17.14 19.71 -8.27
CA SER A 443 17.11 18.24 -8.13
C SER A 443 17.40 17.54 -9.45
N LEU A 444 16.77 17.96 -10.55
CA LEU A 444 17.00 17.40 -11.88
C LEU A 444 18.46 17.53 -12.29
N THR A 445 19.08 18.69 -12.06
CA THR A 445 20.50 18.92 -12.37
C THR A 445 21.39 18.00 -11.54
N LYS A 446 21.14 17.91 -10.23
CA LYS A 446 21.92 17.10 -9.30
C LYS A 446 21.83 15.60 -9.62
N TYR A 447 20.62 15.05 -9.66
CA TYR A 447 20.45 13.60 -9.78
C TYR A 447 20.76 13.07 -11.18
N LYS A 448 20.66 13.90 -12.23
CA LYS A 448 21.18 13.54 -13.56
C LYS A 448 22.70 13.36 -13.56
N GLN A 449 23.42 14.07 -12.69
CA GLN A 449 24.88 13.93 -12.55
C GLN A 449 25.26 12.80 -11.60
N GLU A 450 24.51 12.62 -10.50
CA GLU A 450 24.85 11.71 -9.42
C GLU A 450 24.32 10.28 -9.61
N VAL A 451 23.19 10.11 -10.32
CA VAL A 451 22.50 8.82 -10.50
C VAL A 451 22.59 8.39 -11.96
N ALA A 452 23.58 7.56 -12.29
CA ALA A 452 23.88 7.19 -13.68
C ALA A 452 22.73 6.50 -14.43
N VAL A 453 21.83 5.84 -13.69
CA VAL A 453 20.65 5.13 -14.23
C VAL A 453 19.39 6.00 -14.27
N PHE A 454 19.41 7.21 -13.73
CA PHE A 454 18.28 8.12 -13.77
C PHE A 454 18.09 8.68 -15.20
N ARG A 455 16.83 8.60 -15.66
CA ARG A 455 16.40 8.99 -17.01
C ARG A 455 15.23 9.97 -16.89
N PRO A 456 15.44 11.29 -17.01
CA PRO A 456 14.38 12.30 -16.91
C PRO A 456 13.18 12.05 -17.83
N GLU A 457 13.41 11.45 -19.00
CA GLU A 457 12.39 11.10 -19.97
C GLU A 457 11.31 10.15 -19.42
N ASN A 458 11.62 9.34 -18.40
CA ASN A 458 10.62 8.50 -17.70
C ASN A 458 9.50 9.34 -17.07
N TYR A 459 9.79 10.59 -16.74
CA TYR A 459 8.87 11.51 -16.07
C TYR A 459 8.39 12.63 -17.01
N GLY A 460 8.76 12.58 -18.30
CA GLY A 460 8.44 13.64 -19.26
C GLY A 460 9.23 14.93 -19.03
N LEU A 461 10.44 14.83 -18.48
CA LEU A 461 11.34 15.95 -18.16
C LEU A 461 12.54 16.07 -19.11
#